data_AF-A0A5E8HG45-F1
#
_entry.id   AF-A0A5E8HG45-F1
#
_cell.length_a   1.000
_cell.length_b   1.000
_cell.length_c   1.000
_cell.angle_alpha   90.00
_cell.angle_beta   90.00
_cell.angle_gamma   90.00
#
_symmetry.space_group_name_H-M   'P 1'
#
loop_
_entity.id
_entity.type
_entity.pdbx_description
1 polymer ?
#
loop_
_entity_poly.entity_id
_entity_poly.type
_entity_poly.pdbx_seq_one_letter_code
_entity_poly.pdbx_strand_id
1 'polypeptide(L)'
;MRMPTNKKKIALILLISILLSFLLGSLVYILFLKKTKVDPMETSFDSRSEIYWKRLQNRPEVLKGQGYPSDLRDFLETLRGKESYQWNGDREKTYSFLLTEYPDERGHVLYAVYVAYMNWKEKADEIESQVSLTSYEKLTAINRLKAEIFPGVLYELIFPKHPTTPPAILVSYLEDYISRNPYSYSRERKRIFLRKKEELYQKEKWVIQTWESPNFYRQVVDLMYEREMKEMTDEEKTFYRSSKIEELKSDFWN
;
A
#
# COMPACT_ATOMS: atom_id res chain seq x y z
N MET A 1 -47.15 -21.59 47.25
CA MET A 1 -47.47 -20.19 46.85
C MET A 1 -46.57 -19.83 45.67
N ARG A 2 -47.06 -19.97 44.41
CA ARG A 2 -46.27 -19.64 43.21
C ARG A 2 -46.50 -18.17 42.89
N MET A 3 -45.47 -17.33 42.98
CA MET A 3 -45.53 -15.95 42.50
C MET A 3 -45.91 -15.94 41.02
N PRO A 4 -46.84 -15.08 40.57
CA PRO A 4 -47.15 -14.95 39.15
C PRO A 4 -45.96 -14.30 38.45
N THR A 5 -45.19 -15.10 37.72
CA THR A 5 -44.10 -14.62 36.88
C THR A 5 -44.68 -13.84 35.71
N ASN A 6 -44.47 -12.51 35.73
CA ASN A 6 -44.90 -11.63 34.66
C ASN A 6 -44.02 -11.86 33.43
N LYS A 7 -44.47 -12.74 32.53
CA LYS A 7 -43.76 -13.21 31.33
C LYS A 7 -43.19 -12.07 30.47
N LYS A 8 -43.85 -10.91 30.44
CA LYS A 8 -43.37 -9.70 29.74
C LYS A 8 -42.12 -9.09 30.38
N LYS A 9 -42.03 -9.08 31.71
CA LYS A 9 -40.83 -8.60 32.43
C LYS A 9 -39.64 -9.55 32.25
N ILE A 10 -39.90 -10.86 32.23
CA ILE A 10 -38.85 -11.87 32.00
C ILE A 10 -38.30 -11.77 30.58
N ALA A 11 -39.17 -11.61 29.57
CA ALA A 11 -38.74 -11.42 28.19
C ALA A 11 -37.90 -10.14 28.02
N LEU A 12 -38.29 -9.04 28.68
CA LEU A 12 -37.53 -7.79 28.66
C LEU A 12 -36.14 -7.95 29.29
N ILE A 13 -36.04 -8.61 30.44
CA ILE A 13 -34.76 -8.86 31.13
C ILE A 13 -33.85 -9.75 30.27
N LEU A 14 -34.39 -10.78 29.63
CA LEU A 14 -33.63 -11.63 28.71
C LEU A 14 -33.10 -10.83 27.52
N LEU A 15 -33.93 -9.98 26.90
CA LEU A 15 -33.51 -9.15 25.78
C LEU A 15 -32.39 -8.18 26.18
N ILE A 16 -32.50 -7.54 27.34
CA ILE A 16 -31.46 -6.65 27.89
C ILE A 16 -30.17 -7.45 28.13
N SER A 17 -30.26 -8.66 28.70
CA SER A 17 -29.08 -9.49 28.97
C SER A 17 -28.36 -9.94 27.69
N ILE A 18 -29.10 -10.23 26.63
CA ILE A 18 -28.55 -10.59 25.31
C ILE A 18 -27.89 -9.37 24.67
N LEU A 19 -28.52 -8.20 24.73
CA LEU A 19 -27.91 -6.96 24.24
C LEU A 19 -26.62 -6.64 24.98
N LEU A 20 -26.60 -6.80 26.31
CA LEU A 20 -25.41 -6.55 27.12
C LEU A 20 -24.27 -7.52 26.79
N SER A 21 -24.58 -8.80 26.52
CA SER A 21 -23.56 -9.79 26.17
C SER A 21 -22.95 -9.53 24.80
N PHE A 22 -23.73 -9.07 23.82
CA PHE A 22 -23.20 -8.60 22.54
C PHE A 22 -22.34 -7.34 22.69
N LEU A 23 -22.72 -6.41 23.57
CA LEU A 23 -21.96 -5.18 23.84
C LEU A 23 -20.62 -5.49 24.53
N LEU A 24 -20.62 -6.37 25.52
CA LEU A 24 -19.40 -6.84 26.19
C LEU A 24 -18.52 -7.67 25.26
N GLY A 25 -19.11 -8.57 24.47
CA GLY A 25 -18.38 -9.38 23.49
C GLY A 25 -17.71 -8.53 22.40
N SER A 26 -18.40 -7.51 21.88
CA SER A 26 -17.84 -6.55 20.93
C SER A 26 -16.76 -5.67 21.56
N LEU A 27 -16.92 -5.25 22.82
CA LEU A 27 -15.89 -4.51 23.56
C LEU A 27 -14.61 -5.35 23.77
N VAL A 28 -14.76 -6.61 24.17
CA VAL A 28 -13.65 -7.56 24.33
C VAL A 28 -12.97 -7.81 22.98
N TYR A 29 -13.75 -8.02 21.91
CA TYR A 29 -13.24 -8.19 20.56
C TYR A 29 -12.43 -6.97 20.10
N ILE A 30 -12.94 -5.74 20.29
CA ILE A 30 -12.23 -4.50 19.95
C ILE A 30 -10.95 -4.34 20.79
N LEU A 31 -11.01 -4.61 22.09
CA LEU A 31 -9.85 -4.50 22.99
C LEU A 31 -8.76 -5.53 22.65
N PHE A 32 -9.13 -6.76 22.29
CA PHE A 32 -8.17 -7.78 21.87
C PHE A 32 -7.61 -7.52 20.47
N LEU A 33 -8.42 -7.08 19.50
CA LEU A 33 -7.93 -6.69 18.17
C LEU A 33 -6.95 -5.51 18.23
N LYS A 34 -7.20 -4.56 19.13
CA LYS A 34 -6.29 -3.43 19.37
C LYS A 34 -4.97 -3.89 20.00
N LYS A 35 -4.97 -5.00 20.74
CA LYS A 35 -3.77 -5.58 21.36
C LYS A 35 -2.97 -6.49 20.40
N THR A 36 -3.61 -7.02 19.35
CA THR A 36 -2.95 -7.86 18.32
C THR A 36 -2.45 -7.08 17.12
N LYS A 37 -2.81 -5.79 16.96
CA LYS A 37 -2.08 -4.92 16.05
C LYS A 37 -0.73 -4.62 16.70
N VAL A 38 0.29 -5.39 16.34
CA VAL A 38 1.69 -5.00 16.52
C VAL A 38 1.80 -3.59 15.97
N ASP A 39 2.11 -2.60 16.81
CA ASP A 39 2.27 -1.24 16.32
C ASP A 39 3.43 -1.26 15.31
N PRO A 40 3.21 -0.88 14.04
CA PRO A 40 4.29 -0.85 13.07
C PRO A 40 5.43 0.10 13.48
N MET A 41 5.26 0.91 14.53
CA MET A 41 6.28 1.77 15.12
C MET A 41 6.95 1.21 16.39
N GLU A 42 6.44 0.16 17.04
CA GLU A 42 6.88 -0.25 18.39
C GLU A 42 8.30 -0.85 18.47
N THR A 43 8.92 -1.26 17.35
CA THR A 43 10.18 -2.03 17.38
C THR A 43 11.39 -1.31 16.78
N SER A 44 11.26 -0.06 16.34
CA SER A 44 12.17 0.43 15.29
C SER A 44 12.99 1.66 15.63
N PHE A 45 12.57 2.45 16.61
CA PHE A 45 13.24 3.70 16.94
C PHE A 45 14.28 3.49 18.05
N ASP A 46 15.53 3.86 17.80
CA ASP A 46 16.44 4.23 18.89
C ASP A 46 15.78 5.41 19.63
N SER A 47 15.82 5.42 20.96
CA SER A 47 15.40 6.53 21.83
C SER A 47 15.77 7.92 21.30
N ARG A 48 16.94 8.04 20.66
CA ARG A 48 17.43 9.26 19.99
C ARG A 48 16.55 9.69 18.81
N SER A 49 16.11 8.74 18.00
CA SER A 49 15.33 8.97 16.77
C SER A 49 13.84 9.24 17.04
N GLU A 50 13.27 8.65 18.10
CA GLU A 50 11.83 8.75 18.40
C GLU A 50 11.37 10.20 18.65
N ILE A 51 12.18 10.98 19.37
CA ILE A 51 11.87 12.38 19.70
C ILE A 51 11.80 13.21 18.42
N TYR A 52 12.79 13.09 17.55
CA TYR A 52 12.83 13.83 16.29
C TYR A 52 11.77 13.36 15.32
N TRP A 53 11.45 12.05 15.31
CA TRP A 53 10.35 11.52 14.51
C TRP A 53 9.00 12.10 14.89
N LYS A 54 8.66 12.11 16.20
CA LYS A 54 7.42 12.73 16.71
C LYS A 54 7.36 14.23 16.40
N ARG A 55 8.49 14.95 16.52
CA ARG A 55 8.55 16.37 16.13
C ARG A 55 8.30 16.56 14.64
N LEU A 56 8.93 15.74 13.82
CA LEU A 56 8.82 15.80 12.36
C LEU A 56 7.40 15.49 11.87
N GLN A 57 6.69 14.55 12.49
CA GLN A 57 5.28 14.27 12.17
C GLN A 57 4.37 15.52 12.35
N ASN A 58 4.72 16.41 13.27
CA ASN A 58 3.98 17.66 13.48
C ASN A 58 4.41 18.80 12.54
N ARG A 59 5.62 18.74 11.98
CA ARG A 59 6.21 19.77 11.11
C ARG A 59 7.02 19.17 9.96
N PRO A 60 6.37 18.40 9.06
CA PRO A 60 7.07 17.70 7.98
C PRO A 60 7.65 18.65 6.92
N GLU A 61 7.17 19.89 6.84
CA GLU A 61 7.63 20.92 5.92
C GLU A 61 9.10 21.31 6.12
N VAL A 62 9.68 21.05 7.29
CA VAL A 62 11.09 21.32 7.58
C VAL A 62 12.02 20.61 6.58
N LEU A 63 11.63 19.41 6.13
CA LEU A 63 12.39 18.64 5.13
C LEU A 63 12.40 19.27 3.72
N LYS A 64 11.53 20.26 3.46
CA LYS A 64 11.56 21.06 2.21
C LYS A 64 12.45 22.30 2.33
N GLY A 65 12.97 22.57 3.53
CA GLY A 65 13.82 23.73 3.81
C GLY A 65 15.22 23.63 3.20
N GLN A 66 15.93 24.75 3.19
CA GLN A 66 17.32 24.79 2.74
C GLN A 66 18.21 23.92 3.63
N GLY A 67 19.11 23.15 3.01
CA GLY A 67 20.07 22.30 3.71
C GLY A 67 19.60 20.87 4.00
N TYR A 68 18.42 20.47 3.51
CA TYR A 68 18.03 19.06 3.39
C TYR A 68 18.24 18.56 1.94
N PRO A 69 18.41 17.25 1.73
CA PRO A 69 18.47 16.66 0.39
C PRO A 69 17.20 16.98 -0.41
N SER A 70 17.36 17.35 -1.68
CA SER A 70 16.23 17.63 -2.58
C SER A 70 15.45 16.37 -2.94
N ASP A 71 16.15 15.25 -3.19
CA ASP A 71 15.57 13.92 -3.35
C ASP A 71 15.85 13.08 -2.09
N LEU A 72 14.88 13.09 -1.17
CA LEU A 72 15.01 12.35 0.08
C LEU A 72 15.04 10.85 -0.14
N ARG A 73 14.33 10.33 -1.15
CA ARG A 73 14.26 8.88 -1.37
C ARG A 73 15.61 8.35 -1.84
N ASP A 74 16.20 9.00 -2.83
CA ASP A 74 17.50 8.60 -3.37
C ASP A 74 18.62 8.79 -2.35
N PHE A 75 18.54 9.84 -1.54
CA PHE A 75 19.43 10.03 -0.40
C PHE A 75 19.36 8.86 0.60
N LEU A 76 18.15 8.44 0.99
CA LEU A 76 17.94 7.35 1.94
C LEU A 76 18.44 6.00 1.40
N GLU A 77 18.21 5.70 0.12
CA GLU A 77 18.75 4.49 -0.53
C GLU A 77 20.28 4.52 -0.60
N THR A 78 20.86 5.67 -0.91
CA THR A 78 22.33 5.84 -0.92
C THR A 78 22.91 5.63 0.47
N LEU A 79 22.27 6.18 1.50
CA LEU A 79 22.71 6.03 2.88
C LEU A 79 22.65 4.57 3.33
N ARG A 80 21.56 3.85 2.99
CA ARG A 80 21.43 2.41 3.22
C ARG A 80 22.54 1.62 2.53
N GLY A 81 22.86 1.97 1.29
CA GLY A 81 23.96 1.34 0.55
C GLY A 81 25.30 1.53 1.24
N LYS A 82 25.60 2.74 1.73
CA LYS A 82 26.81 3.00 2.53
C LYS A 82 26.82 2.19 3.82
N GLU A 83 25.71 2.19 4.57
CA GLU A 83 25.60 1.41 5.80
C GLU A 83 25.88 -0.07 5.53
N SER A 84 25.21 -0.65 4.54
CA SER A 84 25.27 -2.09 4.26
C SER A 84 26.64 -2.52 3.74
N TYR A 85 27.24 -1.77 2.81
CA TYR A 85 28.43 -2.22 2.07
C TYR A 85 29.74 -1.55 2.49
N GLN A 86 29.70 -0.30 2.96
CA GLN A 86 30.92 0.44 3.34
C GLN A 86 31.14 0.41 4.85
N TRP A 87 30.06 0.41 5.62
CA TRP A 87 30.11 0.47 7.08
C TRP A 87 29.72 -0.85 7.75
N ASN A 88 29.51 -1.92 6.99
CA ASN A 88 29.21 -3.27 7.50
C ASN A 88 28.01 -3.32 8.46
N GLY A 89 26.97 -2.54 8.20
CA GLY A 89 25.77 -2.45 9.04
C GLY A 89 25.93 -1.58 10.30
N ASP A 90 26.99 -0.79 10.41
CA ASP A 90 27.26 0.04 11.58
C ASP A 90 26.39 1.31 11.60
N ARG A 91 25.30 1.25 12.38
CA ARG A 91 24.37 2.37 12.57
C ARG A 91 24.99 3.60 13.24
N GLU A 92 25.98 3.43 14.12
CA GLU A 92 26.64 4.57 14.77
C GLU A 92 27.51 5.34 13.78
N LYS A 93 28.12 4.66 12.81
CA LYS A 93 28.78 5.32 11.66
C LYS A 93 27.78 6.06 10.79
N THR A 94 26.63 5.47 10.49
CA THR A 94 25.54 6.15 9.76
C THR A 94 25.14 7.44 10.45
N TYR A 95 24.91 7.37 11.76
CA TYR A 95 24.54 8.54 12.57
C TYR A 95 25.64 9.60 12.62
N SER A 96 26.89 9.20 12.86
CA SER A 96 28.04 10.12 12.91
C SER A 96 28.27 10.81 11.57
N PHE A 97 28.11 10.10 10.45
CA PHE A 97 28.17 10.66 9.11
C PHE A 97 27.09 11.73 8.91
N LEU A 98 25.85 11.44 9.30
CA LEU A 98 24.75 12.41 9.19
C LEU A 98 24.99 13.68 10.01
N LEU A 99 25.52 13.55 11.23
CA LEU A 99 25.85 14.72 12.06
C LEU A 99 27.00 15.56 11.50
N THR A 100 27.93 14.92 10.77
CA THR A 100 29.08 15.61 10.15
C THR A 100 28.65 16.37 8.90
N GLU A 101 27.88 15.73 8.03
CA GLU A 101 27.44 16.33 6.75
C GLU A 101 26.27 17.32 6.93
N TYR A 102 25.39 17.05 7.90
CA TYR A 102 24.21 17.85 8.19
C TYR A 102 24.26 18.32 9.65
N PRO A 103 24.99 19.41 9.93
CA PRO A 103 25.12 19.90 11.30
C PRO A 103 23.79 20.39 11.87
N ASP A 104 23.80 20.61 13.18
CA ASP A 104 22.64 21.05 13.97
C ASP A 104 21.57 19.94 14.10
N GLU A 105 20.30 20.33 14.24
CA GLU A 105 19.17 19.40 14.34
C GLU A 105 18.94 18.58 13.05
N ARG A 106 19.53 18.98 11.92
CA ARG A 106 19.27 18.36 10.61
C ARG A 106 19.72 16.90 10.54
N GLY A 107 20.94 16.60 10.99
CA GLY A 107 21.46 15.24 11.02
C GLY A 107 20.60 14.32 11.89
N HIS A 108 20.10 14.82 13.02
CA HIS A 108 19.18 14.07 13.88
C HIS A 108 17.82 13.79 13.21
N VAL A 109 17.25 14.79 12.53
CA VAL A 109 16.00 14.64 11.78
C VAL A 109 16.17 13.64 10.63
N LEU A 110 17.24 13.75 9.85
CA LEU A 110 17.54 12.83 8.75
C LEU A 110 17.76 11.41 9.25
N TYR A 111 18.41 11.24 10.41
CA TYR A 111 18.56 9.93 11.02
C TYR A 111 17.22 9.34 11.44
N ALA A 112 16.32 10.14 12.01
CA ALA A 112 14.97 9.67 12.35
C ALA A 112 14.16 9.23 11.12
N VAL A 113 14.25 9.99 10.01
CA VAL A 113 13.64 9.58 8.73
C VAL A 113 14.26 8.28 8.22
N TYR A 114 15.59 8.16 8.31
CA TYR A 114 16.30 6.96 7.88
C TYR A 114 15.90 5.71 8.67
N VAL A 115 15.80 5.82 9.99
CA VAL A 115 15.34 4.72 10.85
C VAL A 115 13.91 4.31 10.48
N ALA A 116 13.00 5.27 10.28
CA ALA A 116 11.64 4.98 9.82
C ALA A 116 11.63 4.32 8.43
N TYR A 117 12.52 4.75 7.53
CA TYR A 117 12.69 4.18 6.20
C TYR A 117 13.16 2.73 6.23
N MET A 118 14.15 2.43 7.07
CA MET A 118 14.65 1.07 7.25
C MET A 118 13.60 0.15 7.86
N ASN A 119 12.83 0.64 8.83
CA ASN A 119 11.69 -0.09 9.39
C ASN A 119 10.64 -0.43 8.32
N TRP A 120 10.31 0.54 7.46
CA TRP A 120 9.40 0.29 6.34
C TRP A 120 9.95 -0.75 5.38
N LYS A 121 11.25 -0.67 5.03
CA LYS A 121 11.91 -1.65 4.15
C LYS A 121 11.84 -3.07 4.70
N GLU A 122 12.23 -3.26 5.95
CA GLU A 122 12.19 -4.55 6.61
C GLU A 122 10.78 -5.16 6.58
N LYS A 123 9.77 -4.37 6.96
CA LYS A 123 8.37 -4.81 6.95
C LYS A 123 7.81 -5.01 5.53
N ALA A 124 8.27 -4.24 4.56
CA ALA A 124 7.91 -4.44 3.16
C ALA A 124 8.50 -5.77 2.64
N ASP A 125 9.76 -6.05 2.95
CA ASP A 125 10.44 -7.30 2.57
C ASP A 125 9.75 -8.51 3.23
N GLU A 126 9.32 -8.39 4.49
CA GLU A 126 8.49 -9.40 5.17
C GLU A 126 7.20 -9.67 4.40
N ILE A 127 6.45 -8.63 3.99
CA ILE A 127 5.22 -8.78 3.19
C ILE A 127 5.51 -9.40 1.82
N GLU A 128 6.59 -8.98 1.15
CA GLU A 128 6.97 -9.50 -0.16
C GLU A 128 7.32 -11.00 -0.09
N SER A 129 7.91 -11.45 1.02
CA SER A 129 8.25 -12.85 1.26
C SER A 129 7.04 -13.76 1.54
N GLN A 130 5.86 -13.21 1.86
CA GLN A 130 4.67 -14.01 2.17
C GLN A 130 4.13 -14.70 0.91
N VAL A 131 4.17 -16.03 0.89
CA VAL A 131 3.69 -16.84 -0.24
C VAL A 131 2.16 -16.88 -0.31
N SER A 132 1.47 -16.65 0.82
CA SER A 132 0.01 -16.67 0.91
C SER A 132 -0.68 -15.48 0.26
N LEU A 133 0.04 -14.39 -0.01
CA LEU A 133 -0.51 -13.17 -0.59
C LEU A 133 -0.27 -13.12 -2.10
N THR A 134 -1.29 -12.67 -2.83
CA THR A 134 -1.17 -12.33 -4.25
C THR A 134 -0.34 -11.06 -4.46
N SER A 135 0.16 -10.85 -5.67
CA SER A 135 0.90 -9.62 -6.03
C SER A 135 0.11 -8.35 -5.72
N TYR A 136 -1.19 -8.35 -5.98
CA TYR A 136 -2.06 -7.21 -5.67
C TYR A 136 -2.23 -6.98 -4.16
N GLU A 137 -2.40 -8.03 -3.37
CA GLU A 137 -2.48 -7.93 -1.92
C GLU A 137 -1.19 -7.43 -1.32
N LYS A 138 -0.04 -7.90 -1.80
CA LYS A 138 1.29 -7.41 -1.39
C LYS A 138 1.43 -5.92 -1.68
N LEU A 139 1.15 -5.49 -2.92
CA LEU A 139 1.21 -4.06 -3.30
C LEU A 139 0.28 -3.21 -2.43
N THR A 140 -0.94 -3.69 -2.17
CA THR A 140 -1.92 -2.98 -1.34
C THR A 140 -1.46 -2.90 0.12
N ALA A 141 -0.93 -3.98 0.68
CA ALA A 141 -0.41 -4.03 2.04
C ALA A 141 0.81 -3.11 2.21
N ILE A 142 1.77 -3.15 1.28
CA ILE A 142 2.95 -2.28 1.29
C ILE A 142 2.54 -0.81 1.17
N ASN A 143 1.56 -0.48 0.31
CA ASN A 143 1.08 0.90 0.19
C ASN A 143 0.37 1.40 1.46
N ARG A 144 -0.39 0.52 2.16
CA ARG A 144 -0.96 0.85 3.47
C ARG A 144 0.13 1.08 4.51
N LEU A 145 1.13 0.19 4.56
CA LEU A 145 2.28 0.29 5.46
C LEU A 145 3.05 1.62 5.25
N LYS A 146 3.25 2.04 3.99
CA LYS A 146 3.84 3.36 3.70
C LYS A 146 3.04 4.50 4.33
N ALA A 147 1.72 4.49 4.16
CA ALA A 147 0.85 5.54 4.70
C ALA A 147 0.75 5.52 6.24
N GLU A 148 0.86 4.33 6.85
CA GLU A 148 0.87 4.16 8.31
C GLU A 148 2.18 4.66 8.92
N ILE A 149 3.33 4.32 8.32
CA ILE A 149 4.64 4.76 8.82
C ILE A 149 4.86 6.24 8.51
N PHE A 150 4.54 6.68 7.29
CA PHE A 150 4.77 8.06 6.82
C PHE A 150 3.45 8.78 6.60
N PRO A 151 2.92 9.51 7.60
CA PRO A 151 1.65 10.21 7.43
C PRO A 151 1.80 11.50 6.61
N GLY A 152 0.76 11.82 5.83
CA GLY A 152 0.60 13.12 5.19
C GLY A 152 1.74 13.52 4.25
N VAL A 153 2.35 14.68 4.50
CA VAL A 153 3.40 15.25 3.65
C VAL A 153 4.66 14.37 3.60
N LEU A 154 4.95 13.61 4.67
CA LEU A 154 6.12 12.71 4.69
C LEU A 154 5.99 11.60 3.64
N TYR A 155 4.77 11.09 3.43
CA TYR A 155 4.52 10.11 2.37
C TYR A 155 4.89 10.67 1.00
N GLU A 156 4.41 11.87 0.69
CA GLU A 156 4.62 12.49 -0.63
C GLU A 156 6.08 12.87 -0.87
N LEU A 157 6.81 13.23 0.19
CA LEU A 157 8.23 13.56 0.13
C LEU A 157 9.12 12.34 -0.12
N ILE A 158 8.79 11.20 0.48
CA ILE A 158 9.63 9.99 0.41
C ILE A 158 9.16 9.08 -0.74
N PHE A 159 7.87 9.06 -1.03
CA PHE A 159 7.26 8.25 -2.08
C PHE A 159 6.47 9.14 -3.03
N PRO A 160 7.15 9.99 -3.83
CA PRO A 160 6.47 10.82 -4.80
C PRO A 160 5.65 9.96 -5.75
N LYS A 161 4.43 10.42 -6.06
CA LYS A 161 3.55 9.73 -7.00
C LYS A 161 4.24 9.63 -8.36
N HIS A 162 4.36 8.42 -8.88
CA HIS A 162 4.87 8.20 -10.23
C HIS A 162 3.73 7.79 -11.17
N PRO A 163 3.62 8.38 -12.38
CA PRO A 163 2.55 8.06 -13.33
C PRO A 163 2.47 6.59 -13.75
N THR A 164 3.53 5.80 -13.57
CA THR A 164 3.52 4.35 -13.86
C THR A 164 2.98 3.48 -12.74
N THR A 165 2.79 4.03 -11.53
CA THR A 165 2.25 3.27 -10.38
C THR A 165 0.81 2.79 -10.62
N PRO A 166 -0.13 3.62 -11.12
CA PRO A 166 -1.49 3.16 -11.39
C PRO A 166 -1.60 2.03 -12.43
N PRO A 167 -0.91 2.08 -13.61
CA PRO A 167 -0.86 0.94 -14.53
C PRO A 167 -0.39 -0.37 -13.89
N ALA A 168 0.66 -0.33 -13.06
CA ALA A 168 1.17 -1.52 -12.39
C ALA A 168 0.13 -2.13 -11.42
N ILE A 169 -0.56 -1.28 -10.64
CA ILE A 169 -1.63 -1.73 -9.74
C ILE A 169 -2.79 -2.34 -10.54
N LEU A 170 -3.14 -1.77 -11.70
CA LEU A 170 -4.21 -2.28 -12.54
C LEU A 170 -3.95 -3.70 -13.05
N VAL A 171 -2.73 -3.98 -13.52
CA VAL A 171 -2.38 -5.32 -14.00
C VAL A 171 -2.48 -6.32 -12.86
N SER A 172 -1.85 -6.04 -11.72
CA SER A 172 -1.90 -6.95 -10.57
C SER A 172 -3.33 -7.16 -10.04
N TYR A 173 -4.16 -6.11 -10.04
CA TYR A 173 -5.57 -6.21 -9.67
C TYR A 173 -6.35 -7.15 -10.60
N LEU A 174 -6.12 -7.05 -11.91
CA LEU A 174 -6.77 -7.90 -12.90
C LEU A 174 -6.33 -9.36 -12.76
N GLU A 175 -5.03 -9.61 -12.54
CA GLU A 175 -4.49 -10.95 -12.27
C GLU A 175 -5.13 -11.59 -11.03
N ASP A 176 -5.18 -10.87 -9.90
CA ASP A 176 -5.82 -11.33 -8.67
C ASP A 176 -7.31 -11.61 -8.88
N TYR A 177 -8.01 -10.71 -9.58
CA TYR A 177 -9.43 -10.90 -9.88
C TYR A 177 -9.67 -12.17 -10.70
N ILE A 178 -8.88 -12.41 -11.75
CA ILE A 178 -9.01 -13.61 -12.61
C ILE A 178 -8.68 -14.87 -11.82
N SER A 179 -7.62 -14.85 -11.00
CA SER A 179 -7.24 -15.97 -10.15
C SER A 179 -8.37 -16.39 -9.21
N ARG A 180 -9.06 -15.42 -8.59
CA ARG A 180 -10.21 -15.66 -7.71
C ARG A 180 -11.50 -16.00 -8.45
N ASN A 181 -11.64 -15.54 -9.69
CA ASN A 181 -12.84 -15.70 -10.51
C ASN A 181 -12.49 -16.35 -11.85
N PRO A 182 -11.99 -17.60 -11.87
CA PRO A 182 -11.45 -18.21 -13.08
C PRO A 182 -12.51 -18.33 -14.18
N TYR A 183 -13.79 -18.49 -13.80
CA TYR A 183 -14.92 -18.64 -14.71
C TYR A 183 -15.47 -17.33 -15.29
N SER A 184 -14.97 -16.17 -14.87
CA SER A 184 -15.38 -14.87 -15.40
C SER A 184 -15.14 -14.78 -16.91
N TYR A 185 -16.11 -14.20 -17.62
CA TYR A 185 -16.02 -13.92 -19.05
C TYR A 185 -15.28 -12.61 -19.33
N SER A 186 -14.74 -12.45 -20.53
CA SER A 186 -14.00 -11.24 -20.94
C SER A 186 -14.77 -9.94 -20.72
N ARG A 187 -16.08 -9.93 -20.98
CA ARG A 187 -16.96 -8.76 -20.72
C ARG A 187 -16.95 -8.34 -19.25
N GLU A 188 -16.96 -9.30 -18.33
CA GLU A 188 -16.89 -9.02 -16.90
C GLU A 188 -15.51 -8.53 -16.49
N ARG A 189 -14.44 -9.19 -16.96
CA ARG A 189 -13.04 -8.80 -16.75
C ARG A 189 -12.77 -7.37 -17.25
N LYS A 190 -13.29 -7.01 -18.42
CA LYS A 190 -13.25 -5.66 -18.99
C LYS A 190 -13.97 -4.65 -18.09
N ARG A 191 -15.19 -4.96 -17.65
CA ARG A 191 -15.98 -4.08 -16.76
C ARG A 191 -15.25 -3.78 -15.44
N ILE A 192 -14.73 -4.81 -14.76
CA ILE A 192 -14.03 -4.60 -13.48
C ILE A 192 -12.72 -3.83 -13.64
N PHE A 193 -12.01 -4.05 -14.75
CA PHE A 193 -10.78 -3.33 -15.07
C PHE A 193 -11.06 -1.85 -15.33
N LEU A 194 -12.04 -1.53 -16.18
CA LEU A 194 -12.38 -0.14 -16.50
C LEU A 194 -12.83 0.62 -15.25
N ARG A 195 -13.64 -0.01 -14.40
CA ARG A 195 -14.03 0.55 -13.10
C ARG A 195 -12.81 0.85 -12.21
N LYS A 196 -11.85 -0.08 -12.11
CA LYS A 196 -10.64 0.14 -11.31
C LYS A 196 -9.72 1.19 -11.92
N LYS A 197 -9.65 1.26 -13.25
CA LYS A 197 -8.88 2.27 -13.99
C LYS A 197 -9.41 3.67 -13.70
N GLU A 198 -10.73 3.86 -13.75
CA GLU A 198 -11.37 5.11 -13.36
C GLU A 198 -11.04 5.51 -11.91
N GLU A 199 -11.17 4.56 -10.97
CA GLU A 199 -10.86 4.77 -9.54
C GLU A 199 -9.42 5.23 -9.30
N LEU A 200 -8.45 4.65 -10.04
CA LEU A 200 -7.03 4.94 -9.86
C LEU A 200 -6.57 6.20 -10.62
N TYR A 201 -7.17 6.49 -11.78
CA TYR A 201 -6.70 7.56 -12.67
C TYR A 201 -7.28 8.92 -12.26
N GLN A 202 -8.52 8.93 -11.73
CA GLN A 202 -9.21 10.10 -11.19
C GLN A 202 -9.00 11.37 -12.06
N LYS A 203 -8.49 12.45 -11.45
CA LYS A 203 -8.25 13.75 -12.09
C LYS A 203 -7.00 13.78 -12.99
N GLU A 204 -6.09 12.83 -12.83
CA GLU A 204 -4.78 12.79 -13.53
C GLU A 204 -4.81 11.88 -14.77
N LYS A 205 -6.02 11.50 -15.23
CA LYS A 205 -6.23 10.51 -16.30
C LYS A 205 -5.35 10.71 -17.54
N TRP A 206 -5.24 11.95 -18.02
CA TRP A 206 -4.48 12.28 -19.22
C TRP A 206 -2.99 12.11 -19.02
N VAL A 207 -2.48 12.49 -17.85
CA VAL A 207 -1.06 12.35 -17.53
C VAL A 207 -0.72 10.88 -17.39
N ILE A 208 -1.46 10.12 -16.58
CA ILE A 208 -1.16 8.70 -16.35
C ILE A 208 -1.19 7.90 -17.66
N GLN A 209 -2.13 8.21 -18.54
CA GLN A 209 -2.28 7.51 -19.82
C GLN A 209 -1.10 7.69 -20.77
N THR A 210 -0.41 8.83 -20.78
CA THR A 210 0.79 8.98 -21.63
C THR A 210 1.93 8.04 -21.20
N TRP A 211 1.83 7.44 -20.02
CA TRP A 211 2.77 6.46 -19.49
C TRP A 211 2.30 5.01 -19.63
N GLU A 212 1.12 4.76 -20.23
CA GLU A 212 0.67 3.41 -20.53
C GLU A 212 1.47 2.84 -21.71
N SER A 213 2.42 1.95 -21.40
CA SER A 213 3.25 1.32 -22.42
C SER A 213 2.46 0.38 -23.33
N PRO A 214 2.93 0.11 -24.57
CA PRO A 214 2.33 -0.92 -25.42
C PRO A 214 2.28 -2.30 -24.74
N ASN A 215 3.27 -2.62 -23.91
CA ASN A 215 3.31 -3.86 -23.16
C ASN A 215 2.19 -3.96 -22.12
N PHE A 216 1.86 -2.86 -21.44
CA PHE A 216 0.73 -2.81 -20.50
C PHE A 216 -0.58 -3.22 -21.20
N TYR A 217 -0.88 -2.63 -22.35
CA TYR A 217 -2.08 -2.97 -23.11
C TYR A 217 -2.10 -4.43 -23.58
N ARG A 218 -0.95 -4.96 -24.02
CA ARG A 218 -0.82 -6.38 -24.39
C ARG A 218 -1.15 -7.29 -23.22
N GLN A 219 -0.52 -7.07 -22.06
CA GLN A 219 -0.77 -7.85 -20.85
C GLN A 219 -2.24 -7.82 -20.43
N VAL A 220 -2.85 -6.63 -20.42
CA VAL A 220 -4.27 -6.48 -20.05
C VAL A 220 -5.18 -7.25 -21.00
N VAL A 221 -4.97 -7.14 -22.31
CA VAL A 221 -5.76 -7.88 -23.31
C VAL A 221 -5.52 -9.39 -23.20
N ASP A 222 -4.28 -9.80 -23.00
CA ASP A 222 -3.93 -11.21 -22.82
C ASP A 222 -4.65 -11.82 -21.60
N LEU A 223 -4.71 -11.09 -20.48
CA LEU A 223 -5.44 -11.50 -19.28
C LEU A 223 -6.97 -11.49 -19.48
N MET A 224 -7.52 -10.46 -20.11
CA MET A 224 -8.97 -10.34 -20.32
C MET A 224 -9.52 -11.41 -21.24
N TYR A 225 -8.78 -11.73 -22.30
CA TYR A 225 -9.26 -12.56 -23.41
C TYR A 225 -8.53 -13.89 -23.55
N GLU A 226 -7.80 -14.31 -22.50
CA GLU A 226 -7.03 -15.56 -22.45
C GLU A 226 -7.82 -16.76 -22.99
N ARG A 227 -9.11 -16.84 -22.62
CA ARG A 227 -10.00 -17.94 -22.99
C ARG A 227 -10.37 -17.93 -24.47
N GLU A 228 -10.75 -16.77 -25.01
CA GLU A 228 -11.07 -16.64 -26.42
C GLU A 228 -9.84 -16.92 -27.29
N MET A 229 -8.67 -16.46 -26.85
CA MET A 229 -7.42 -16.61 -27.60
C MET A 229 -6.82 -18.01 -27.52
N LYS A 230 -7.26 -18.85 -26.58
CA LYS A 230 -6.69 -20.20 -26.37
C LYS A 230 -6.81 -21.09 -27.61
N GLU A 231 -7.92 -20.97 -28.34
CA GLU A 231 -8.23 -21.79 -29.51
C GLU A 231 -7.76 -21.15 -30.83
N MET A 232 -7.16 -19.96 -30.77
CA MET A 232 -6.70 -19.21 -31.94
C MET A 232 -5.27 -19.60 -32.34
N THR A 233 -4.96 -19.49 -33.62
CA THR A 233 -3.59 -19.52 -34.15
C THR A 233 -2.81 -18.26 -33.74
N ASP A 234 -1.48 -18.27 -33.82
CA ASP A 234 -0.68 -17.12 -33.39
C ASP A 234 -0.87 -15.88 -34.28
N GLU A 235 -1.19 -16.08 -35.56
CA GLU A 235 -1.57 -15.01 -36.50
C GLU A 235 -2.90 -14.37 -36.09
N GLU A 236 -3.91 -15.20 -35.79
CA GLU A 236 -5.22 -14.75 -35.31
C GLU A 236 -5.10 -14.04 -33.95
N LYS A 237 -4.31 -14.56 -33.02
CA LYS A 237 -4.03 -13.90 -31.72
C LYS A 237 -3.45 -12.52 -31.91
N THR A 238 -2.51 -12.36 -32.86
CA THR A 238 -1.86 -11.07 -33.10
C THR A 238 -2.85 -10.04 -33.63
N PHE A 239 -3.69 -10.43 -34.59
CA PHE A 239 -4.75 -9.57 -35.12
C PHE A 239 -5.81 -9.25 -34.05
N TYR A 240 -6.29 -10.27 -33.34
CA TYR A 240 -7.30 -10.15 -32.29
C TYR A 240 -6.81 -9.23 -31.16
N ARG A 241 -5.56 -9.43 -30.70
CA ARG A 241 -4.93 -8.57 -29.68
C ARG A 241 -4.89 -7.11 -30.14
N SER A 242 -4.44 -6.86 -31.36
CA SER A 242 -4.35 -5.50 -31.91
C SER A 242 -5.73 -4.81 -31.94
N SER A 243 -6.75 -5.53 -32.40
CA SER A 243 -8.14 -5.05 -32.42
C SER A 243 -8.65 -4.72 -31.01
N LYS A 244 -8.43 -5.62 -30.04
CA LYS A 244 -8.87 -5.42 -28.64
C LYS A 244 -8.11 -4.33 -27.90
N ILE A 245 -6.86 -4.07 -28.25
CA ILE A 245 -6.11 -2.92 -27.73
C ILE A 245 -6.75 -1.61 -28.17
N GLU A 246 -7.12 -1.48 -29.45
CA GLU A 246 -7.77 -0.26 -29.96
C GLU A 246 -9.17 -0.08 -29.39
N GLU A 247 -9.93 -1.17 -29.25
CA GLU A 247 -11.22 -1.17 -28.53
C GLU A 247 -11.04 -0.61 -27.10
N LEU A 248 -10.12 -1.19 -26.33
CA LEU A 248 -9.89 -0.82 -24.94
C LEU A 248 -9.42 0.63 -24.76
N LYS A 249 -8.63 1.17 -25.69
CA LYS A 249 -8.25 2.59 -25.71
C LYS A 249 -9.46 3.48 -25.94
N SER A 250 -10.41 3.06 -26.77
CA SER A 250 -11.62 3.82 -27.09
C SER A 250 -12.67 3.79 -25.96
N ASP A 251 -12.88 2.64 -25.32
CA ASP A 251 -13.96 2.45 -24.34
C ASP A 251 -13.82 3.28 -23.07
N PHE A 252 -12.60 3.71 -22.73
CA PHE A 252 -12.40 4.55 -21.55
C PHE A 252 -12.93 5.99 -21.75
N TRP A 253 -13.12 6.42 -23.00
CA TRP A 253 -13.56 7.77 -23.33
C TRP A 253 -15.07 7.94 -23.47
N ASN A 254 -15.80 6.82 -23.51
CA ASN A 254 -17.24 6.74 -23.72
C ASN A 254 -17.94 6.34 -22.43
#